data_AF-A0A1Q5HCR4-F1
#
_entry.id   AF-A0A1Q5HCR4-F1
#
_cell.length_a   1.000
_cell.length_b   1.000
_cell.length_c   1.000
_cell.angle_alpha   90.00
_cell.angle_beta   90.00
_cell.angle_gamma   90.00
#
_symmetry.space_group_name_H-M   'P 1'
#
loop_
_entity.id
_entity.type
_entity.pdbx_description
1 polymer ?
#
loop_
_entity_poly.entity_id
_entity_poly.type
_entity_poly.pdbx_seq_one_letter_code
_entity_poly.pdbx_strand_id
1 'polypeptide(L)' 'MDPAEPLFEPGAEPAAENGTAGRTPLRRTVRCRLCGRPLTGTESRRTGLGPSCDVKLHPAPPDIRTRRHEVEQDPLPGV' A
#
# COMPACT_ATOMS: atom_id res chain seq x y z
N MET A 1 -40.76 -15.10 35.48
CA MET A 1 -40.74 -14.24 34.27
C MET A 1 -39.43 -13.49 34.28
N ASP A 2 -38.47 -13.98 33.50
CA ASP A 2 -37.18 -13.33 33.27
C ASP A 2 -37.26 -12.71 31.86
N PRO A 3 -37.08 -11.39 31.67
CA PRO A 3 -37.15 -10.78 30.35
C PRO A 3 -35.85 -11.07 29.58
N ALA A 4 -36.00 -11.87 28.53
CA ALA A 4 -35.03 -12.21 27.49
C ALA A 4 -33.91 -11.17 27.28
N GLU A 5 -32.66 -11.59 27.49
CA GLU A 5 -31.49 -10.87 27.01
C GLU A 5 -31.55 -10.74 25.49
N PRO A 6 -31.26 -9.55 24.92
CA PRO A 6 -31.19 -9.39 23.48
C PRO A 6 -29.93 -10.12 22.98
N LEU A 7 -30.15 -11.27 22.37
CA LEU A 7 -29.18 -11.96 21.53
C LEU A 7 -28.62 -10.94 20.55
N PHE A 8 -27.35 -10.61 20.69
CA PHE A 8 -26.60 -9.81 19.73
C PHE A 8 -26.60 -10.61 18.42
N GLU A 9 -27.51 -10.31 17.51
CA GLU A 9 -27.53 -10.87 16.16
C GLU A 9 -26.56 -10.05 15.30
N PRO A 10 -25.37 -10.54 14.92
CA PRO A 10 -24.58 -9.89 13.89
C PRO A 10 -25.20 -10.20 12.51
N GLY A 11 -26.42 -9.74 12.29
CA GLY A 11 -27.13 -9.79 11.01
C GLY A 11 -26.97 -8.46 10.27
N ALA A 12 -25.83 -8.25 9.62
CA ALA A 12 -25.66 -7.28 8.54
C ALA A 12 -24.38 -7.57 7.75
N GLU A 13 -24.31 -8.73 7.09
CA GLU A 13 -23.40 -8.90 5.97
C GLU A 13 -23.81 -7.91 4.87
N PRO A 14 -22.92 -7.04 4.35
CA PRO A 14 -23.30 -6.19 3.23
C PRO A 14 -23.42 -7.08 2.00
N ALA A 15 -24.67 -7.36 1.62
CA ALA A 15 -25.04 -7.98 0.36
C ALA A 15 -24.45 -7.14 -0.79
N ALA A 16 -23.30 -7.57 -1.29
CA ALA A 16 -22.71 -7.05 -2.52
C ALA A 16 -23.46 -7.67 -3.70
N GLU A 17 -24.73 -7.32 -3.86
CA GLU A 17 -25.51 -7.65 -5.05
C GLU A 17 -25.06 -6.73 -6.18
N ASN A 18 -24.19 -7.25 -7.06
CA ASN A 18 -24.00 -6.66 -8.37
C ASN A 18 -24.07 -7.75 -9.44
N GLY A 19 -25.11 -7.65 -10.26
CA GLY A 19 -25.60 -8.65 -11.19
C GLY A 19 -24.60 -9.17 -12.22
N THR A 20 -24.95 -10.36 -12.68
CA THR A 20 -24.26 -11.24 -13.62
C THR A 20 -24.24 -10.74 -15.07
N ALA A 21 -23.10 -10.94 -15.76
CA ALA A 21 -22.94 -11.33 -17.17
C ALA A 21 -21.63 -10.77 -17.76
N GLY A 22 -20.68 -11.67 -18.06
CA GLY A 22 -19.60 -11.43 -19.03
C GLY A 22 -18.57 -10.36 -18.70
N ARG A 23 -17.83 -10.48 -17.59
CA ARG A 23 -16.66 -9.63 -17.35
C ARG A 23 -15.43 -10.52 -17.25
N THR A 24 -14.60 -10.54 -18.30
CA THR A 24 -13.15 -10.63 -18.08
C THR A 24 -12.88 -9.76 -16.86
N PRO A 25 -12.19 -10.23 -15.79
CA PRO A 25 -12.06 -9.43 -14.58
C PRO A 25 -11.53 -8.08 -15.02
N LEU A 26 -12.39 -7.05 -15.03
CA LEU A 26 -11.99 -5.69 -15.34
C LEU A 26 -11.09 -5.37 -14.18
N ARG A 27 -9.79 -5.59 -14.39
CA ARG A 27 -8.74 -5.35 -13.41
C ARG A 27 -9.00 -3.93 -12.95
N ARG A 28 -9.41 -3.77 -11.68
CA ARG A 28 -9.77 -2.46 -11.14
C ARG A 28 -8.64 -1.51 -11.49
N THR A 29 -8.96 -0.40 -12.16
CA THR A 29 -7.96 0.57 -12.58
C THR A 29 -7.30 1.14 -11.33
N VAL A 30 -6.05 0.77 -11.10
CA VAL A 30 -5.28 1.31 -9.98
C VAL A 30 -4.91 2.76 -10.32
N ARG A 31 -5.06 3.66 -9.34
CA ARG A 31 -4.76 5.09 -9.48
C ARG A 31 -3.58 5.47 -8.58
N CYS A 32 -2.83 6.48 -9.01
CA CYS A 32 -1.78 7.08 -8.21
C CYS A 32 -2.37 7.71 -6.95
N ARG A 33 -1.81 7.41 -5.78
CA ARG A 33 -2.23 7.99 -4.49
C ARG A 33 -1.91 9.49 -4.36
N LEU A 34 -0.94 9.99 -5.15
CA LEU A 34 -0.54 11.40 -5.14
C LEU A 34 -1.32 12.27 -6.14
N CYS A 35 -1.49 11.80 -7.37
CA CYS A 35 -2.06 12.62 -8.46
C CYS A 35 -3.33 12.06 -9.09
N GLY A 36 -3.83 10.90 -8.65
CA GLY A 36 -5.07 10.28 -9.14
C GLY A 36 -5.02 9.67 -10.55
N ARG A 37 -3.92 9.86 -11.30
CA ARG A 37 -3.78 9.33 -12.66
C ARG A 37 -3.80 7.80 -12.69
N PRO A 38 -4.37 7.17 -13.74
CA PRO A 38 -4.38 5.71 -13.88
C PRO A 38 -2.96 5.16 -14.03
N LEU A 39 -2.69 4.06 -13.34
CA LEU A 39 -1.39 3.39 -13.36
C LEU A 39 -1.43 2.24 -14.36
N THR A 40 -0.58 2.31 -15.39
CA THR A 40 -0.44 1.30 -16.43
C THR A 40 0.70 0.33 -16.15
N GLY A 41 1.79 0.78 -15.54
CA GLY A 41 2.96 -0.05 -15.19
C GLY A 41 2.68 -1.01 -14.02
N THR A 42 3.22 -2.23 -14.08
CA THR A 42 3.06 -3.24 -13.02
C THR A 42 3.69 -2.79 -11.69
N GLU A 43 4.88 -2.19 -11.75
CA GLU A 43 5.57 -1.68 -10.57
C GLU A 43 4.81 -0.52 -9.93
N SER A 44 4.40 0.47 -10.73
CA SER A 44 3.52 1.55 -10.29
C SER A 44 2.24 1.04 -9.64
N ARG A 45 1.63 -0.02 -10.20
CA ARG A 45 0.43 -0.65 -9.62
C ARG A 45 0.70 -1.29 -8.25
N ARG A 46 1.89 -1.84 -8.02
CA ARG A 46 2.29 -2.43 -6.72
C ARG A 46 2.57 -1.35 -5.67
N THR A 47 3.28 -0.28 -6.03
CA THR A 47 3.62 0.81 -5.11
C THR A 47 2.44 1.78 -4.89
N GLY A 48 1.48 1.82 -5.82
CA GLY A 48 0.36 2.77 -5.81
C GLY A 48 0.77 4.19 -6.23
N LEU A 49 1.95 4.35 -6.81
CA LEU A 49 2.52 5.63 -7.21
C LEU A 49 2.89 5.60 -8.70
N GLY A 50 2.54 6.66 -9.43
CA GLY A 50 2.96 6.83 -10.82
C GLY A 50 4.45 7.15 -10.91
N PRO A 51 5.11 6.90 -12.06
CA PRO A 51 6.56 7.05 -12.20
C PRO A 51 7.06 8.46 -11.85
N SER A 52 6.33 9.51 -12.22
CA SER A 52 6.68 10.89 -11.88
C SER A 52 6.40 11.27 -10.41
N CYS A 53 5.57 10.49 -9.71
CA CYS A 53 5.22 10.73 -8.31
C CYS A 53 6.10 9.91 -7.36
N ASP A 54 6.48 8.70 -7.78
CA ASP A 54 7.33 7.81 -6.99
C ASP A 54 8.73 8.40 -6.78
N VAL A 55 9.36 8.95 -7.83
CA VAL A 55 10.68 9.61 -7.73
C VAL A 55 10.69 10.78 -6.73
N LYS A 56 9.54 11.42 -6.48
CA LYS A 56 9.43 12.50 -5.50
C LYS A 56 9.46 12.01 -4.06
N LEU A 57 9.00 10.78 -3.82
CA LEU A 57 8.93 10.16 -2.50
C LEU A 57 10.12 9.22 -2.25
N HIS A 58 10.58 8.54 -3.29
CA HIS A 58 11.68 7.59 -3.28
C HIS A 58 12.70 8.01 -4.35
N PRO A 59 13.49 9.08 -4.10
CA PRO A 59 14.55 9.43 -5.02
C PRO A 59 15.53 8.25 -5.14
N ALA A 60 15.99 7.99 -6.35
CA ALA A 60 17.03 6.99 -6.56
C ALA A 60 18.25 7.33 -5.69
N PRO A 61 18.90 6.32 -5.08
CA PRO A 61 20.15 6.54 -4.38
C PRO A 61 21.10 7.29 -5.32
N PRO A 62 21.73 8.38 -4.86
CA PRO A 62 22.62 9.14 -5.72
C PRO A 62 23.78 8.24 -6.16
N ASP A 63 24.17 8.33 -7.44
CA ASP A 63 25.31 7.61 -7.99
C ASP A 63 26.63 8.27 -7.55
N ILE A 64 26.81 8.34 -6.24
CA ILE A 64 28.01 8.85 -5.59
C ILE A 64 28.83 7.64 -5.19
N ARG A 65 30.06 7.56 -5.70
CA ARG A 65 31.05 6.64 -5.15
C ARG A 65 31.41 7.10 -3.75
N THR A 66 30.71 6.59 -2.76
CA THR A 66 31.05 6.81 -1.36
C THR A 66 32.42 6.20 -1.12
N ARG A 67 33.45 7.03 -0.91
CA ARG A 67 34.67 6.53 -0.29
C ARG A 67 34.28 6.03 1.10
N ARG A 68 34.48 4.73 1.35
CA ARG A 68 34.32 4.18 2.68
C ARG A 68 35.37 4.85 3.58
N HIS A 69 34.93 5.70 4.49
CA HIS A 69 35.79 6.25 5.52
C HIS A 69 35.82 5.25 6.66
N GLU A 70 36.99 4.72 6.96
CA GLU A 70 37.18 3.89 8.14
C GLU A 70 37.31 4.81 9.34
N VAL A 71 36.23 4.91 10.12
CA VAL A 71 36.20 5.64 11.39
C VAL A 71 36.46 4.65 12.52
N GLU A 72 37.34 5.02 13.44
CA GLU A 72 37.51 4.32 14.71
C GLU A 72 36.32 4.67 15.61
N GLN A 73 35.45 3.69 15.87
CA GLN A 73 34.30 3.85 16.76
C GLN A 73 34.72 3.49 18.18
N ASP A 74 34.51 4.42 19.11
CA ASP A 74 34.68 4.15 20.53
C ASP A 74 33.66 3.08 20.97
N PRO A 75 34.08 2.05 21.73
CA PRO A 75 33.17 1.02 22.19
C PRO A 75 32.11 1.60 23.14
N LEU A 76 30.90 1.05 23.07
CA LEU A 76 29.84 1.45 23.99
C LEU A 76 30.24 1.07 25.44
N PRO A 77 29.94 1.90 26.45
CA PRO A 77 30.27 1.56 27.82
C PRO A 77 29.50 0.31 28.26
N GLY A 78 30.22 -0.71 28.73
CA GLY A 78 29.65 -1.97 29.22
C GLY A 78 29.63 -3.13 28.23
N VAL A 79 30.28 -3.00 27.06
CA VAL A 79 30.70 -4.14 26.21
C VAL A 79 32.17 -4.46 26.40
#